data_AF-A0A940V5H3-F1
#
_entry.id   AF-A0A940V5H3-F1
#
_cell.length_a   1.000
_cell.length_b   1.000
_cell.length_c   1.000
_cell.angle_alpha   90.00
_cell.angle_beta   90.00
_cell.angle_gamma   90.00
#
_symmetry.space_group_name_H-M   'P 1'
#
loop_
_entity.id
_entity.type
_entity.pdbx_description
1 polymer ?
#
loop_
_entity_poly.entity_id
_entity_poly.type
_entity_poly.pdbx_seq_one_letter_code
_entity_poly.pdbx_strand_id
1 'polypeptide(L)'
;MMPYTSLRQKVNEVFSDFLRYYPIYEEFRKEILEMTERRVSKRLVKMSGATLERYFIGHQLRADITVEITKVAMLMKEFPEPIASIVLSEPIVSKTTLHFAYEKRGNVVYLPYRFGVSLS
;
A
#
# COMPACT_ATOMS: atom_id res chain seq x y z
N MET A 1 31.35 0.01 -2.60
CA MET A 1 30.43 -0.77 -3.45
C MET A 1 29.25 -1.20 -2.59
N MET A 2 28.06 -0.63 -2.82
CA MET A 2 26.84 -0.99 -2.08
C MET A 2 26.21 -2.26 -2.70
N PRO A 3 25.76 -3.24 -1.88
CA PRO A 3 25.17 -4.47 -2.37
C PRO A 3 23.68 -4.25 -2.62
N TYR A 4 23.33 -3.55 -3.70
CA TYR A 4 21.92 -3.46 -4.07
C TYR A 4 21.53 -4.74 -4.82
N THR A 5 20.58 -5.51 -4.28
CA THR A 5 19.73 -6.39 -5.09
C THR A 5 19.22 -5.58 -6.27
N SER A 6 19.39 -6.09 -7.49
CA SER A 6 18.97 -5.37 -8.71
C SER A 6 17.52 -4.87 -8.57
N LEU A 7 17.21 -3.69 -9.14
CA LEU A 7 15.83 -3.16 -9.11
C LEU A 7 14.82 -4.22 -9.54
N ARG A 8 15.14 -4.97 -10.60
CA ARG A 8 14.36 -6.10 -11.09
C ARG A 8 14.07 -7.15 -10.01
N GLN A 9 15.09 -7.56 -9.26
CA GLN A 9 14.92 -8.48 -8.15
C GLN A 9 13.97 -7.90 -7.09
N LYS A 10 14.12 -6.61 -6.74
CA LYS A 10 13.25 -5.97 -5.75
C LYS A 10 11.81 -5.85 -6.22
N VAL A 11 11.60 -5.51 -7.48
CA VAL A 11 10.26 -5.47 -8.08
C VAL A 11 9.62 -6.86 -8.05
N ASN A 12 10.37 -7.91 -8.38
CA ASN A 12 9.87 -9.29 -8.34
C ASN A 12 9.56 -9.78 -6.93
N GLU A 13 10.36 -9.42 -5.92
CA GLU A 13 10.07 -9.71 -4.50
C GLU A 13 8.74 -9.08 -4.07
N VAL A 14 8.56 -7.78 -4.33
CA VAL A 14 7.32 -7.08 -3.95
C VAL A 14 6.12 -7.60 -4.72
N PHE A 15 6.29 -7.95 -5.99
CA PHE A 15 5.21 -8.55 -6.77
C PHE A 15 4.83 -9.94 -6.24
N SER A 16 5.80 -10.75 -5.81
CA SER A 16 5.53 -12.05 -5.20
C SER A 16 4.75 -11.91 -3.89
N ASP A 17 5.02 -10.88 -3.09
CA ASP A 17 4.22 -10.56 -1.90
C ASP A 17 2.81 -10.09 -2.29
N PHE A 18 2.68 -9.24 -3.32
CA PHE A 18 1.40 -8.75 -3.82
C PHE A 18 0.48 -9.89 -4.27
N LEU A 19 1.02 -10.90 -4.95
CA LEU A 19 0.27 -12.06 -5.44
C LEU A 19 -0.30 -12.95 -4.33
N ARG A 20 0.27 -12.90 -3.11
CA ARG A 20 -0.31 -13.61 -1.96
C ARG A 20 -1.71 -13.09 -1.62
N TYR A 21 -1.94 -11.81 -1.87
CA TYR A 21 -3.23 -11.15 -1.65
C TYR A 21 -4.10 -11.12 -2.90
N TYR A 22 -3.48 -11.03 -4.08
CA TYR A 22 -4.18 -10.90 -5.36
C TYR A 22 -3.65 -11.91 -6.41
N PRO A 23 -3.87 -13.22 -6.21
CA PRO A 23 -3.30 -14.27 -7.06
C PRO A 23 -3.78 -14.20 -8.51
N ILE A 24 -4.95 -13.58 -8.76
CA ILE A 24 -5.51 -13.40 -10.09
C ILE A 24 -4.58 -12.62 -11.04
N TYR A 25 -3.65 -11.82 -10.52
CA TYR A 25 -2.74 -11.01 -11.35
C TYR A 25 -1.49 -11.78 -11.82
N GLU A 26 -1.34 -13.06 -11.45
CA GLU A 26 -0.26 -13.91 -11.95
C GLU A 26 -0.27 -14.00 -13.49
N GLU A 27 -1.47 -13.99 -14.10
CA GLU A 27 -1.64 -14.01 -15.55
C GLU A 27 -0.99 -12.81 -16.25
N PHE A 28 -0.85 -11.68 -15.55
CA PHE A 28 -0.25 -10.43 -16.04
C PHE A 28 1.18 -10.20 -15.51
N ARG A 29 1.83 -11.21 -14.93
CA ARG A 29 3.15 -11.09 -14.29
C ARG A 29 4.15 -10.33 -15.16
N LYS A 30 4.25 -10.72 -16.43
CA LYS A 30 5.24 -10.15 -17.35
C LYS A 30 4.98 -8.66 -17.57
N GLU A 31 3.76 -8.26 -17.94
CA GLU A 31 3.46 -6.85 -18.19
C GLU A 31 3.59 -6.00 -16.91
N ILE A 32 3.12 -6.50 -15.77
CA ILE A 32 3.20 -5.77 -14.50
C ILE A 32 4.66 -5.52 -14.11
N LEU A 33 5.52 -6.54 -14.18
CA LEU A 33 6.93 -6.40 -13.84
C LEU A 33 7.65 -5.43 -14.79
N GLU A 34 7.50 -5.58 -16.11
CA GLU A 34 8.17 -4.74 -17.11
C GLU A 34 7.75 -3.27 -17.00
N MET A 35 6.44 -3.00 -16.85
CA MET A 35 5.93 -1.63 -16.72
C MET A 35 6.36 -1.00 -15.40
N THR A 36 6.32 -1.75 -14.30
CA THR A 36 6.75 -1.27 -12.97
C THR A 36 8.23 -0.92 -12.99
N GLU A 37 9.09 -1.82 -13.47
CA GLU A 37 10.54 -1.60 -13.56
C GLU A 37 10.85 -0.36 -14.39
N ARG A 38 10.19 -0.19 -15.55
CA ARG A 38 10.36 0.98 -16.42
C ARG A 38 9.99 2.28 -15.71
N ARG A 39 8.84 2.32 -15.00
CA ARG A 39 8.36 3.52 -14.31
C ARG A 39 9.24 3.89 -13.12
N VAL A 40 9.64 2.91 -12.32
CA VAL A 40 10.54 3.12 -11.18
C VAL A 40 11.91 3.59 -11.67
N SER A 41 12.50 2.92 -12.66
CA SER A 41 13.78 3.31 -13.27
C SER A 41 13.78 4.76 -13.77
N LYS A 42 12.71 5.18 -14.46
CA LYS A 42 12.58 6.56 -14.95
C LYS A 42 12.56 7.59 -13.82
N ARG A 43 12.05 7.23 -12.64
CA ARG A 43 12.10 8.10 -11.45
C ARG A 43 13.50 8.12 -10.84
N LEU A 44 14.15 6.97 -10.72
CA LEU A 44 15.49 6.84 -10.15
C LEU A 44 16.53 7.66 -10.92
N VAL A 45 16.48 7.66 -12.26
CA VAL A 45 17.42 8.44 -13.10
C VAL A 45 17.35 9.95 -12.84
N LYS A 46 16.23 10.44 -12.31
CA LYS A 46 16.05 11.87 -11.98
C LYS A 46 16.57 12.23 -10.59
N MET A 47 16.98 11.27 -9.77
CA MET A 47 17.43 11.49 -8.41
C MET A 47 18.94 11.72 -8.36
N SER A 48 19.38 12.57 -7.42
CA SER A 48 20.81 12.72 -7.13
C SER A 48 21.37 11.43 -6.52
N GLY A 49 22.68 11.20 -6.66
CA GLY A 49 23.34 10.01 -6.08
C GLY A 49 23.13 9.88 -4.57
N ALA A 50 23.21 10.99 -3.82
CA ALA A 50 22.97 11.01 -2.38
C ALA A 50 21.51 10.68 -2.00
N THR A 51 20.55 11.07 -2.86
CA THR A 51 19.14 10.72 -2.69
C THR A 51 18.90 9.24 -2.97
N LEU A 52 19.53 8.70 -4.01
CA LEU A 52 19.43 7.28 -4.37
C LEU A 52 19.88 6.37 -3.23
N GLU A 53 21.03 6.66 -2.61
CA GLU A 53 21.52 5.83 -1.51
C GLU A 53 20.53 5.75 -0.33
N ARG A 54 19.96 6.89 0.09
CA ARG A 54 18.92 6.90 1.14
C ARG A 54 17.64 6.20 0.71
N TYR A 55 17.28 6.33 -0.56
CA TYR A 55 16.07 5.75 -1.14
C TYR A 55 16.11 4.22 -1.18
N PHE A 56 17.28 3.63 -1.47
CA PHE A 56 17.45 2.17 -1.50
C PHE A 56 17.64 1.55 -0.11
N ILE A 57 18.26 2.25 0.85
CA ILE A 57 18.44 1.75 2.22
C ILE A 57 17.12 1.80 3.02
N GLY A 58 16.25 2.76 2.71
CA GLY A 58 14.97 2.92 3.39
C GLY A 58 13.84 2.02 2.91
N HIS A 59 12.70 2.07 3.60
CA HIS A 59 11.45 1.41 3.18
C HIS A 59 10.78 2.08 1.96
N GLN A 60 11.30 3.22 1.52
CA GLN A 60 10.66 4.07 0.52
C GLN A 60 10.61 3.42 -0.87
N LEU A 61 11.70 2.76 -1.29
CA LEU A 61 11.70 2.01 -2.56
C LEU A 61 10.62 0.93 -2.59
N ARG A 62 10.45 0.16 -1.49
CA ARG A 62 9.44 -0.91 -1.42
C ARG A 62 8.03 -0.33 -1.52
N ALA A 63 7.75 0.76 -0.81
CA ALA A 63 6.46 1.43 -0.87
C ALA A 63 6.15 1.92 -2.30
N ASP A 64 7.11 2.57 -2.95
CA ASP A 64 6.93 3.10 -4.30
C ASP A 64 6.78 2.01 -5.36
N ILE A 65 7.47 0.87 -5.21
CA ILE A 65 7.27 -0.31 -6.05
C ILE A 65 5.85 -0.85 -5.84
N THR A 66 5.40 -0.99 -4.59
CA THR A 66 4.05 -1.50 -4.26
C THR A 66 2.96 -0.64 -4.89
N VAL A 67 3.11 0.69 -4.79
CA VAL A 67 2.19 1.65 -5.40
C VAL A 67 2.17 1.51 -6.93
N GLU A 68 3.32 1.35 -7.59
CA GLU A 68 3.34 1.17 -9.04
C GLU A 68 2.78 -0.16 -9.49
N ILE A 69 3.07 -1.26 -8.79
CA ILE A 69 2.46 -2.57 -9.05
C ILE A 69 0.94 -2.45 -8.98
N THR A 70 0.41 -1.82 -7.92
CA THR A 70 -1.03 -1.62 -7.73
C THR A 70 -1.64 -0.83 -8.89
N LYS A 71 -1.02 0.30 -9.27
CA LYS A 71 -1.48 1.11 -10.41
C LYS A 71 -1.47 0.33 -11.71
N VAL A 72 -0.44 -0.46 -11.99
CA VAL A 72 -0.36 -1.23 -13.23
C VAL A 72 -1.37 -2.37 -13.21
N ALA A 73 -1.53 -3.07 -12.09
CA ALA A 73 -2.54 -4.10 -11.91
C ALA A 73 -3.96 -3.56 -12.18
N MET A 74 -4.29 -2.37 -11.67
CA MET A 74 -5.57 -1.69 -11.94
C MET A 74 -5.81 -1.40 -13.43
N LEU A 75 -4.75 -1.27 -14.25
CA LEU A 75 -4.90 -1.08 -15.69
C LEU A 75 -5.18 -2.39 -16.43
N MET A 76 -4.75 -3.53 -15.88
CA MET A 76 -4.93 -4.84 -16.51
C MET A 76 -6.31 -5.42 -16.22
N LYS A 77 -6.79 -5.22 -14.99
CA LYS A 77 -8.06 -5.77 -14.52
C LYS A 77 -8.56 -4.91 -13.37
N GLU A 78 -9.85 -4.58 -13.40
CA GLU A 78 -10.51 -3.96 -12.26
C GLU A 78 -10.22 -4.79 -11.01
N PHE A 79 -9.81 -4.12 -9.94
CA PHE A 79 -9.52 -4.81 -8.69
C PHE A 79 -10.78 -5.57 -8.29
N PRO A 80 -10.70 -6.90 -8.09
CA PRO A 80 -11.79 -7.60 -7.44
C PRO A 80 -12.00 -6.91 -6.09
N GLU A 81 -13.26 -6.76 -5.68
CA GLU A 81 -13.56 -6.25 -4.34
C GLU A 81 -12.64 -6.98 -3.35
N PRO A 82 -11.94 -6.25 -2.46
CA PRO A 82 -10.99 -6.88 -1.56
C PRO A 82 -11.71 -8.02 -0.86
N ILE A 83 -11.21 -9.25 -1.05
CA ILE A 83 -11.83 -10.44 -0.47
C ILE A 83 -11.84 -10.18 1.04
N ALA A 84 -13.03 -9.91 1.58
CA ALA A 84 -13.22 -9.53 2.97
C ALA A 84 -12.69 -10.58 3.97
N SER A 85 -12.25 -11.75 3.48
CA SER A 85 -11.70 -12.84 4.27
C SER A 85 -10.24 -12.66 4.72
N ILE A 86 -9.50 -11.63 4.28
CA ILE A 86 -8.12 -11.39 4.77
C ILE A 86 -8.10 -10.48 6.01
N VAL A 87 -9.20 -9.80 6.32
CA VAL A 87 -9.39 -9.17 7.62
C VAL A 87 -10.29 -10.07 8.48
N LEU A 88 -9.80 -11.26 8.83
CA LEU A 88 -10.15 -11.80 10.14
C LEU A 88 -9.52 -10.86 11.16
N SER A 89 -10.25 -9.78 11.46
CA SER A 89 -10.09 -9.10 12.73
C SER A 89 -10.40 -10.17 13.77
N GLU A 90 -9.38 -10.81 14.33
CA GLU A 90 -9.53 -11.27 15.70
C GLU A 90 -10.12 -10.08 16.47
N PRO A 91 -11.25 -10.24 17.17
CA PRO A 91 -11.82 -9.14 17.90
C PRO A 91 -10.81 -8.76 18.98
N ILE A 92 -10.02 -7.71 18.71
CA ILE A 92 -9.28 -7.03 19.75
C ILE A 92 -10.38 -6.46 20.64
N VAL A 93 -10.60 -7.13 21.77
CA VAL A 93 -11.39 -6.64 22.89
C VAL A 93 -10.67 -5.39 23.42
N SER A 94 -10.83 -4.29 22.71
CA SER A 94 -10.43 -2.95 23.15
C SER A 94 -11.71 -2.23 23.49
N LYS A 95 -12.09 -2.32 24.77
CA LYS A 95 -13.17 -1.53 25.38
C LYS A 95 -12.81 -0.04 25.38
N THR A 96 -12.81 0.62 24.23
CA THR A 96 -12.95 2.08 24.15
C THR A 96 -13.40 2.46 22.74
N THR A 97 -14.71 2.59 22.54
CA THR A 97 -15.24 3.15 21.30
C THR A 97 -15.03 4.67 21.33
N LEU A 98 -14.00 5.16 20.65
CA LEU A 98 -13.80 6.58 20.41
C LEU A 98 -14.65 6.99 19.20
N HIS A 99 -15.61 7.90 19.41
CA HIS A 99 -16.47 8.42 18.35
C HIS A 99 -15.85 9.67 17.73
N PHE A 100 -15.55 9.60 16.44
CA PHE A 100 -15.08 10.74 15.65
C PHE A 100 -16.16 11.15 14.65
N ALA A 101 -16.32 12.45 14.46
CA ALA A 101 -17.10 13.01 13.36
C ALA A 101 -16.18 13.88 12.49
N TYR A 102 -16.41 13.82 11.18
CA TYR A 102 -15.73 14.66 10.20
C TYR A 102 -16.62 15.84 9.86
N GLU A 103 -16.12 17.05 10.06
CA GLU A 103 -16.82 18.25 9.61
C GLU A 103 -16.63 18.39 8.08
N LYS A 104 -17.58 19.02 7.36
CA LYS A 104 -17.57 19.18 5.89
C LYS A 104 -16.31 19.86 5.30
N ARG A 105 -15.43 20.42 6.14
CA ARG A 105 -14.14 21.02 5.76
C ARG A 105 -12.94 20.09 5.97
N GLY A 106 -13.16 18.84 6.39
CA GLY A 106 -12.11 17.82 6.55
C GLY A 106 -11.41 17.81 7.91
N ASN A 107 -11.83 18.64 8.87
CA ASN A 107 -11.30 18.61 10.22
C ASN A 107 -11.96 17.50 11.05
N VAL A 108 -11.15 16.76 11.82
CA VAL A 108 -11.61 15.72 12.75
C VAL A 108 -11.99 16.38 14.07
N VAL A 109 -13.23 16.15 14.52
CA VAL A 109 -13.71 16.63 15.83
C VAL A 109 -13.98 15.43 16.73
N TYR A 110 -13.41 15.45 17.94
CA TYR A 110 -13.66 14.44 18.96
C TYR A 110 -14.99 14.72 19.66
N LEU A 111 -15.87 13.72 19.69
CA LEU A 111 -17.14 13.81 20.42
C LEU A 111 -17.01 13.01 21.73
N PRO A 112 -16.84 13.66 22.89
CA PRO A 112 -16.91 12.96 24.16
C PRO A 112 -18.33 12.46 24.39
N TYR A 113 -18.45 11.16 24.65
CA TYR A 113 -19.70 10.47 24.94
C TYR A 113 -20.39 11.11 26.16
N ARG A 114 -21.50 11.83 25.96
CA ARG A 114 -22.41 12.19 27.06
C ARG A 114 -23.49 11.11 27.14
N PHE A 115 -23.47 10.33 28.22
CA PHE A 115 -24.61 9.49 28.61
C PHE A 115 -25.80 10.41 28.92
N GLY A 116 -26.68 10.59 27.94
CA GLY A 116 -28.03 11.08 28.15
C GLY A 116 -28.92 9.87 28.41
N VAL A 117 -29.16 9.58 29.69
CA VAL A 117 -30.23 8.70 30.13
C VAL A 117 -31.54 9.28 29.60
N SER A 118 -32.29 8.51 28.81
CA SER A 118 -33.73 8.74 28.66
C SER A 118 -34.44 7.47 29.08
N LEU A 119 -34.77 7.43 30.38
CA LEU A 119 -35.90 6.66 30.85
C LEU A 119 -37.16 7.45 30.46
N SER A 120 -37.91 6.92 29.51
CA SER A 120 -39.36 7.11 29.36
C SER A 120 -39.84 6.27 28.18
#